data_AF-A0A1V4MZF0-F1
#
_entry.id   AF-A0A1V4MZF0-F1
#
_cell.length_a   1.000
_cell.length_b   1.000
_cell.length_c   1.000
_cell.angle_alpha   90.00
_cell.angle_beta   90.00
_cell.angle_gamma   90.00
#
_symmetry.space_group_name_H-M   'P 1'
#
loop_
_entity.id
_entity.type
_entity.pdbx_description
1 polymer ?
#
loop_
_entity_poly.entity_id
_entity_poly.type
_entity_poly.pdbx_seq_one_letter_code
_entity_poly.pdbx_strand_id
1 'polypeptide(L)'
;MIFSFLFGGAGILLLLWGLGVSVGKWWPLFFAAVGLASFARGLNEMAHVVFGLLLLGWSTAGIVSLHGGELGIPHSLPFFLGAFILWIPLSWLIGRILSTDTR
;
A
#
# COMPACT_ATOMS: atom_id res chain seq x y z
N MET A 1 13.58 -3.62 11.57
CA MET A 1 13.68 -2.54 10.57
C MET A 1 12.34 -2.15 9.94
N ILE A 2 11.49 -3.08 9.48
CA ILE A 2 10.16 -2.75 8.92
C ILE A 2 9.29 -1.97 9.92
N PHE A 3 9.20 -2.41 11.17
CA PHE A 3 8.43 -1.71 12.21
C PHE A 3 8.92 -0.27 12.42
N SER A 4 10.23 -0.03 12.41
CA SER A 4 10.79 1.32 12.54
C SER A 4 10.34 2.25 11.41
N PHE A 5 10.19 1.71 10.19
CA PHE A 5 9.71 2.48 9.03
C PHE A 5 8.19 2.71 9.09
N LEU A 6 7.41 1.72 9.56
CA LEU A 6 5.96 1.86 9.78
C LEU A 6 5.64 2.84 10.91
N PHE A 7 6.34 2.77 12.04
CA PHE A 7 6.15 3.68 13.17
C PHE A 7 6.69 5.08 12.88
N GLY A 8 7.84 5.21 12.21
CA GLY A 8 8.33 6.50 11.72
C GLY A 8 7.37 7.14 10.71
N GLY A 9 6.81 6.30 9.83
CA GLY A 9 5.77 6.67 8.88
C GLY A 9 4.47 7.15 9.49
N ALA A 10 3.92 6.36 10.41
CA ALA A 10 2.77 6.73 11.21
C ALA A 10 3.03 8.03 11.99
N GLY A 11 4.25 8.20 12.52
CA GLY A 11 4.69 9.43 13.17
C GLY A 11 4.65 10.64 12.24
N ILE A 12 5.12 10.51 10.99
CA ILE A 12 5.04 11.58 9.98
C ILE A 12 3.58 11.89 9.62
N LEU A 13 2.73 10.88 9.46
CA LEU A 13 1.30 11.09 9.20
C LEU A 13 0.60 11.79 10.37
N LEU A 14 0.92 11.43 11.61
CA LEU A 14 0.39 12.09 12.82
C LEU A 14 0.92 13.53 12.96
N LEU A 15 2.18 13.79 12.59
CA LEU A 15 2.74 15.14 12.54
C LEU A 15 2.03 15.99 11.49
N LEU A 16 1.85 15.49 10.27
CA LEU A 16 1.12 16.18 9.22
C LEU A 16 -0.34 16.44 9.62
N TRP A 17 -0.95 15.52 10.37
CA TRP A 17 -2.29 15.71 10.92
C TRP A 17 -2.32 16.80 11.98
N GLY A 18 -1.35 16.81 12.90
CA GLY A 18 -1.17 17.88 13.89
C GLY A 18 -0.89 19.25 13.27
N LEU A 19 -0.32 19.29 12.07
CA LEU A 19 -0.07 20.52 11.29
C LEU A 19 -1.27 20.97 10.44
N GLY A 20 -2.42 20.29 10.54
CA GLY A 20 -3.64 20.64 9.81
C GLY A 20 -3.63 20.27 8.32
N VAL A 21 -2.66 19.45 7.88
CA VAL A 21 -2.66 18.88 6.53
C VAL A 21 -3.77 17.83 6.43
N SER A 22 -4.47 17.77 5.29
CA SER A 22 -5.51 16.77 5.04
C SER A 22 -4.90 15.37 4.89
N VAL A 23 -4.54 14.73 6.00
CA VAL A 23 -3.91 13.40 6.04
C VAL A 23 -4.75 12.34 5.38
N GLY A 24 -6.08 12.52 5.38
CA GLY A 24 -7.04 11.69 4.64
C GLY A 24 -6.72 11.55 3.15
N LYS A 25 -5.99 12.49 2.54
CA LYS A 25 -5.59 12.44 1.12
C LYS A 25 -4.17 11.92 0.89
N TRP A 26 -3.29 12.08 1.87
CA TRP A 26 -1.85 11.80 1.70
C TRP A 26 -1.42 10.43 2.21
N TRP A 27 -2.22 9.81 3.08
CA TRP A 27 -1.91 8.48 3.61
C TRP A 27 -1.68 7.42 2.51
N PRO A 28 -2.44 7.35 1.39
CA PRO A 28 -2.18 6.32 0.38
C PRO A 28 -0.83 6.53 -0.29
N LEU A 29 -0.44 7.78 -0.58
CA LEU A 29 0.85 8.08 -1.18
C LEU A 29 2.00 7.65 -0.27
N PHE A 30 1.84 7.88 1.04
CA PHE A 30 2.81 7.44 2.04
C PHE A 30 3.00 5.91 2.02
N PHE A 31 1.91 5.13 2.12
CA PHE A 31 2.02 3.66 2.09
C PHE A 31 2.49 3.12 0.74
N ALA A 32 2.20 3.81 -0.38
CA ALA A 32 2.76 3.45 -1.68
C ALA A 32 4.29 3.56 -1.67
N ALA A 33 4.84 4.65 -1.11
CA ALA A 33 6.29 4.83 -0.99
C ALA A 33 6.92 3.77 -0.06
N VAL A 34 6.26 3.43 1.06
CA VAL A 34 6.71 2.34 1.96
C VAL A 34 6.67 1.00 1.23
N GLY A 35 5.61 0.74 0.47
CA GLY A 35 5.45 -0.49 -0.30
C GLY A 35 6.55 -0.64 -1.35
N LEU A 36 6.83 0.43 -2.09
CA LEU A 36 7.92 0.47 -3.07
C LEU A 36 9.29 0.25 -2.41
N ALA A 37 9.54 0.88 -1.26
CA ALA A 37 10.80 0.71 -0.53
C ALA A 37 10.96 -0.72 0.01
N SER A 38 9.88 -1.34 0.53
CA SER A 38 9.90 -2.74 0.96
C SER A 38 10.16 -3.69 -0.21
N PHE A 39 9.47 -3.47 -1.33
CA PHE A 39 9.64 -4.27 -2.54
C PHE A 39 11.06 -4.17 -3.08
N ALA A 40 11.60 -2.96 -3.24
CA ALA A 40 12.95 -2.73 -3.76
C ALA A 40 14.05 -3.29 -2.84
N ARG A 41 13.85 -3.23 -1.52
CA ARG A 41 14.83 -3.71 -0.54
C ARG A 41 14.94 -5.23 -0.49
N GLY A 42 13.87 -5.96 -0.77
CA GLY A 42 13.79 -7.39 -0.55
C GLY A 42 13.19 -8.16 -1.72
N LEU A 43 13.57 -7.85 -2.96
CA LEU A 43 13.11 -8.53 -4.18
C LEU A 43 13.30 -10.07 -4.13
N ASN A 44 14.29 -10.54 -3.36
CA ASN A 44 14.62 -11.96 -3.24
C ASN A 44 13.90 -12.66 -2.08
N GLU A 45 13.23 -11.90 -1.20
CA GLU A 45 12.53 -12.41 -0.03
C GLU A 45 11.01 -12.28 -0.21
N MET A 46 10.31 -13.42 -0.21
CA MET A 46 8.86 -13.47 -0.44
C MET A 46 8.08 -12.52 0.47
N ALA A 47 8.47 -12.42 1.75
CA ALA A 47 7.80 -11.56 2.73
C ALA A 47 7.87 -10.07 2.33
N HIS A 48 9.03 -9.60 1.85
CA HIS A 48 9.23 -8.21 1.45
C HIS A 48 8.52 -7.86 0.15
N VAL A 49 8.51 -8.78 -0.82
CA VAL A 49 7.79 -8.63 -2.08
C VAL A 49 6.29 -8.58 -1.85
N VAL A 50 5.73 -9.56 -1.11
CA VAL A 50 4.30 -9.64 -0.84
C VAL A 50 3.84 -8.43 -0.02
N PHE A 51 4.56 -8.08 1.05
CA PHE A 51 4.22 -6.90 1.84
C PHE A 51 4.29 -5.60 1.03
N GLY A 52 5.32 -5.43 0.21
CA GLY A 52 5.47 -4.28 -0.67
C GLY A 52 4.32 -4.16 -1.67
N LEU A 53 3.96 -5.27 -2.31
CA LEU A 53 2.84 -5.32 -3.25
C LEU A 53 1.50 -5.07 -2.57
N LEU A 54 1.26 -5.63 -1.37
CA LEU A 54 0.03 -5.37 -0.61
C LEU A 54 -0.13 -3.88 -0.28
N LEU A 55 0.94 -3.23 0.18
CA LEU A 55 0.92 -1.79 0.45
C LEU A 55 0.69 -0.97 -0.82
N LEU A 56 1.30 -1.36 -1.94
CA LEU A 56 1.08 -0.71 -3.23
C LEU A 56 -0.38 -0.86 -3.68
N GLY A 57 -0.95 -2.07 -3.63
CA GLY A 57 -2.34 -2.32 -4.01
C GLY A 57 -3.36 -1.64 -3.11
N TRP A 58 -3.13 -1.63 -1.79
CA TRP A 58 -3.94 -0.88 -0.83
C TRP A 58 -3.91 0.62 -1.15
N SER A 59 -2.73 1.15 -1.48
CA SER A 59 -2.55 2.56 -1.76
C SER A 59 -3.17 2.98 -3.09
N THR A 60 -3.00 2.19 -4.15
CA THR A 60 -3.61 2.48 -5.46
C THR A 60 -5.13 2.38 -5.40
N ALA A 61 -5.68 1.33 -4.76
CA ALA A 61 -7.11 1.23 -4.50
C ALA A 61 -7.62 2.42 -3.67
N GLY A 62 -6.85 2.86 -2.68
CA GLY A 62 -7.15 4.02 -1.85
C GLY A 62 -7.21 5.32 -2.68
N ILE A 63 -6.23 5.55 -3.56
CA ILE A 63 -6.20 6.72 -4.46
C ILE A 63 -7.42 6.71 -5.38
N VAL A 64 -7.74 5.58 -6.02
CA VAL A 64 -8.90 5.46 -6.91
C VAL A 64 -10.20 5.67 -6.14
N SER A 65 -10.31 5.14 -4.93
CA SER A 65 -11.48 5.32 -4.06
C SER A 65 -11.68 6.78 -3.64
N LEU A 66 -10.60 7.50 -3.33
CA LEU A 66 -10.66 8.93 -3.00
C LEU A 66 -11.12 9.78 -4.20
N HIS A 67 -10.80 9.37 -5.43
CA HIS A 67 -11.26 10.01 -6.67
C HIS A 67 -12.52 9.34 -7.24
N GLY A 68 -13.23 8.52 -6.46
CA GLY A 68 -14.39 7.76 -6.94
C GLY A 68 -15.52 8.63 -7.49
N GLY A 69 -15.70 9.84 -6.93
CA GLY A 69 -16.68 10.81 -7.46
C GLY A 69 -16.33 11.34 -8.85
N GLU A 70 -15.03 11.53 -9.14
CA GLU A 70 -14.55 11.98 -10.46
C GLU A 70 -14.58 10.83 -11.48
N LEU A 71 -14.35 9.61 -11.02
CA LEU A 71 -14.30 8.39 -11.84
C LEU A 71 -15.69 7.75 -12.04
N GLY A 72 -16.76 8.31 -11.47
CA GLY A 72 -18.11 7.77 -11.59
C GLY A 72 -18.31 6.45 -10.86
N ILE A 73 -17.56 6.19 -9.78
CA ILE A 73 -17.69 5.00 -8.93
C ILE A 73 -18.69 5.31 -7.81
N PRO A 74 -19.95 4.85 -7.89
CA PRO A 74 -21.01 5.23 -6.94
C PRO A 74 -20.78 4.67 -5.52
N HIS A 75 -19.99 3.59 -5.41
CA HIS A 75 -19.69 2.91 -4.16
C HIS A 75 -18.18 2.76 -3.97
N SER A 76 -17.50 3.89 -3.71
CA SER A 76 -16.04 3.97 -3.61
C SER A 76 -15.43 3.11 -2.49
N LEU A 77 -16.11 2.97 -1.35
CA LEU A 77 -15.63 2.17 -0.21
C LEU A 77 -15.77 0.65 -0.45
N PRO A 78 -16.91 0.14 -0.95
CA PRO A 78 -16.99 -1.25 -1.44
C PRO A 78 -15.99 -1.55 -2.56
N PHE A 79 -15.80 -0.62 -3.50
CA PHE A 79 -14.78 -0.74 -4.54
C PHE A 79 -13.37 -0.89 -3.95
N PHE A 80 -13.01 -0.05 -2.98
CA PHE A 80 -11.72 -0.09 -2.30
C PHE A 80 -11.43 -1.45 -1.67
N LEU A 81 -12.38 -1.95 -0.87
CA LEU A 81 -12.24 -3.24 -0.20
C LEU A 81 -12.17 -4.40 -1.20
N GLY A 82 -13.03 -4.38 -2.22
CA GLY A 82 -13.03 -5.39 -3.29
C GLY A 82 -11.72 -5.40 -4.08
N ALA A 83 -11.25 -4.23 -4.51
CA ALA A 83 -9.99 -4.08 -5.23
C ALA A 83 -8.80 -4.58 -4.39
N PHE A 84 -8.78 -4.28 -3.08
CA PHE A 84 -7.73 -4.78 -2.20
C PHE A 84 -7.78 -6.29 -2.01
N ILE A 85 -8.96 -6.88 -1.77
CA ILE A 85 -9.10 -8.34 -1.60
C ILE A 85 -8.64 -9.08 -2.86
N LEU A 86 -9.01 -8.57 -4.05
CA LEU A 86 -8.56 -9.13 -5.33
C LEU A 86 -7.05 -8.99 -5.55
N TRP A 87 -6.42 -8.00 -4.92
CA TRP A 87 -4.98 -7.79 -5.00
C TRP A 87 -4.17 -8.78 -4.16
N ILE A 88 -4.73 -9.30 -3.07
CA ILE A 88 -4.06 -10.26 -2.18
C ILE A 88 -3.51 -11.48 -2.94
N PRO A 89 -4.30 -12.25 -3.72
CA PRO A 89 -3.78 -13.41 -4.45
C PRO A 89 -2.75 -13.00 -5.52
N LEU A 90 -2.91 -11.83 -6.13
CA LEU A 90 -1.97 -11.31 -7.12
C LEU A 90 -0.60 -11.01 -6.49
N SER A 91 -0.61 -10.34 -5.33
CA SER A 91 0.60 -10.02 -4.57
C SER A 91 1.36 -11.28 -4.15
N TRP A 92 0.63 -12.33 -3.77
CA TRP A 92 1.20 -13.62 -3.41
C TRP A 92 1.79 -14.35 -4.62
N LEU A 93 1.07 -14.39 -5.75
CA LEU A 93 1.54 -15.02 -6.98
C LEU A 93 2.82 -14.35 -7.50
N ILE A 94 2.84 -13.02 -7.57
CA ILE A 94 4.02 -12.26 -7.99
C ILE A 94 5.17 -12.48 -6.99
N GLY A 95 4.87 -12.50 -5.69
CA GLY A 95 5.82 -12.84 -4.65
C GLY A 95 6.52 -14.19 -4.86
N ARG A 96 5.78 -15.21 -5.26
CA ARG A 96 6.35 -16.54 -5.57
C ARG A 96 7.21 -16.55 -6.83
N ILE A 97 6.87 -15.74 -7.83
CA ILE A 97 7.62 -15.67 -9.09
C ILE A 97 8.96 -14.95 -8.89
N LEU A 98 8.96 -13.89 -8.08
CA LEU A 98 10.14 -13.04 -7.89
C LEU A 98 11.06 -13.52 -6.75
N SER A 99 10.52 -14.19 -5.74
CA SER A 99 11.30 -14.66 -4.59
C SER A 99 12.15 -15.88 -4.95
N THR A 100 13.47 -15.75 -4.81
CA THR A 100 14.44 -16.84 -5.00
C THR A 100 14.44 -17.86 -3.86
N ASP A 101 13.81 -17.55 -2.72
CA ASP A 101 13.71 -18.40 -1.51
C ASP A 101 12.91 -19.70 -1.71
N THR A 102 12.39 -19.95 -2.92
CA THR A 102 11.73 -21.22 -3.29
C THR A 102 12.67 -22.18 -4.04
N ARG A 103 13.97 -21.88 -4.12
CA ARG A 103 15.00 -22.77 -4.68
C ARG A 103 15.92 -23.32 -3.60
#